data_AF-A0A354HQX5-F1
#
_entry.id   AF-A0A354HQX5-F1
#
_cell.length_a   1.000
_cell.length_b   1.000
_cell.length_c   1.000
_cell.angle_alpha   90.00
_cell.angle_beta   90.00
_cell.angle_gamma   90.00
#
_symmetry.space_group_name_H-M   'P 1'
#
loop_
_entity.id
_entity.type
_entity.pdbx_description
1 polymer ?
#
loop_
_entity_poly.entity_id
_entity_poly.type
_entity_poly.pdbx_seq_one_letter_code
_entity_poly.pdbx_strand_id
1 'polypeptide(L)'
;INLEIPGGVVDPGEEPRLTAARELAEETGYAAGKIQLLTAVSVNPAIQNNWCHLFLATGCRRVGEQALEGTESIDVQLVPLADVAQLMETGA
;
A
#
# COMPACT_ATOMS: atom_id res chain seq x y z
N ILE A 1 2.90 -7.25 -15.60
CA ILE A 1 1.93 -7.14 -14.49
C ILE A 1 2.77 -7.39 -13.25
N ASN A 2 2.71 -6.50 -12.27
CA ASN A 2 3.41 -6.64 -11.00
C ASN A 2 2.37 -6.76 -9.89
N LEU A 3 2.64 -7.55 -8.86
CA LEU A 3 1.85 -7.55 -7.64
C LEU A 3 2.52 -6.66 -6.59
N GLU A 4 1.78 -5.67 -6.12
CA GLU A 4 2.25 -4.67 -5.18
C GLU A 4 1.19 -4.45 -4.09
N ILE A 5 1.64 -3.99 -2.91
CA ILE A 5 0.73 -3.49 -1.88
C ILE A 5 0.34 -2.04 -2.22
N PRO A 6 -0.85 -1.55 -1.81
CA PRO A 6 -1.22 -0.18 -2.10
C PRO A 6 -0.31 0.82 -1.38
N GLY A 7 -0.07 1.96 -2.01
CA GLY A 7 0.75 3.02 -1.44
C GLY A 7 1.24 4.04 -2.47
N GLY A 8 1.52 5.23 -1.97
CA GLY A 8 1.93 6.36 -2.80
C GLY A 8 2.84 7.34 -2.07
N VAL A 9 3.00 8.52 -2.66
CA VAL A 9 3.92 9.54 -2.17
C VAL A 9 3.25 10.35 -1.06
N VAL A 10 4.00 10.56 0.03
CA VAL A 10 3.55 11.42 1.13
C VAL A 10 3.60 12.88 0.69
N ASP A 11 2.46 13.57 0.77
CA ASP A 11 2.39 14.98 0.44
C ASP A 11 3.14 15.85 1.47
N PRO A 12 3.66 17.03 1.08
CA PRO A 12 4.34 17.92 2.00
C PRO A 12 3.47 18.30 3.21
N GLY A 13 3.92 17.89 4.40
CA GLY A 13 3.23 18.16 5.67
C GLY A 13 2.15 17.13 6.04
N GLU A 14 1.94 16.10 5.22
CA GLU A 14 1.08 14.97 5.56
C GLU A 14 1.83 13.95 6.43
N GLU A 15 1.15 13.40 7.43
CA GLU A 15 1.66 12.27 8.20
C GLU A 15 1.62 11.00 7.33
N PRO A 16 2.71 10.20 7.22
CA PRO A 16 2.74 9.03 6.34
C PRO A 16 1.61 8.01 6.58
N ARG A 17 1.09 7.96 7.82
CA ARG A 17 -0.05 7.11 8.17
C ARG A 17 -1.36 7.56 7.50
N LEU A 18 -1.53 8.87 7.28
CA LEU A 18 -2.68 9.43 6.59
C LEU A 18 -2.59 9.14 5.09
N THR A 19 -1.40 9.31 4.50
CA THR A 19 -1.12 8.90 3.11
C THR A 19 -1.45 7.43 2.90
N ALA A 20 -0.96 6.52 3.75
CA ALA A 20 -1.25 5.10 3.64
C ALA A 20 -2.76 4.77 3.76
N ALA A 21 -3.52 5.57 4.51
CA ALA A 21 -4.98 5.42 4.62
C ALA A 21 -5.71 5.90 3.35
N ARG A 22 -5.24 7.02 2.79
CA ARG A 22 -5.76 7.65 1.58
C ARG A 22 -5.54 6.74 0.37
N GLU A 23 -4.29 6.33 0.14
CA GLU A 23 -3.89 5.47 -0.98
C GLU A 23 -4.61 4.11 -0.94
N LEU A 24 -4.74 3.50 0.25
CA LEU A 24 -5.53 2.28 0.40
C LEU A 24 -6.97 2.47 -0.10
N ALA A 25 -7.61 3.61 0.20
CA ALA A 25 -8.98 3.88 -0.22
C ALA A 25 -9.08 4.20 -1.72
N GLU A 26 -8.16 5.01 -2.25
CA GLU A 26 -8.14 5.42 -3.65
C GLU A 26 -7.82 4.24 -4.57
N GLU A 27 -6.76 3.49 -4.27
CA GLU A 27 -6.28 2.42 -5.13
C GLU A 27 -7.12 1.13 -5.02
N THR A 28 -7.82 0.92 -3.89
CA THR A 28 -8.51 -0.37 -3.65
C THR A 28 -10.00 -0.27 -3.30
N GLY A 29 -10.48 0.92 -2.90
CA GLY A 29 -11.83 1.11 -2.37
C GLY A 29 -12.02 0.62 -0.92
N TYR A 30 -10.96 0.21 -0.21
CA TYR A 30 -11.03 -0.25 1.18
C TYR A 30 -10.65 0.85 2.18
N ALA A 31 -11.33 0.88 3.32
CA ALA A 31 -10.91 1.67 4.47
C ALA A 31 -10.51 0.76 5.63
N ALA A 32 -9.38 1.08 6.26
CA ALA A 32 -8.89 0.39 7.45
C ALA A 32 -9.63 0.84 8.72
N GLY A 33 -9.83 -0.08 9.66
CA GLY A 33 -10.26 0.26 11.03
C GLY A 33 -9.10 0.73 11.90
N LYS A 34 -7.91 0.14 11.71
CA LYS A 34 -6.67 0.53 12.40
C LYS A 34 -5.50 0.45 11.42
N ILE A 35 -4.63 1.46 11.49
CA ILE A 35 -3.37 1.51 10.75
C ILE A 35 -2.23 1.67 11.74
N GLN A 36 -1.25 0.76 11.68
CA GLN A 36 -0.10 0.72 12.57
C GLN A 36 1.20 0.72 11.77
N LEU A 37 2.16 1.56 12.14
CA LEU A 37 3.49 1.53 11.54
C LEU A 37 4.16 0.18 11.86
N LEU A 38 4.61 -0.53 10.84
CA LEU A 38 5.45 -1.73 11.00
C LEU A 38 6.92 -1.32 11.05
N THR A 39 7.36 -0.57 10.04
CA THR A 39 8.75 -0.14 9.91
C THR A 39 8.87 0.99 8.90
N ALA A 40 10.04 1.63 8.85
CA ALA A 40 10.44 2.52 7.77
C ALA A 40 11.80 2.05 7.24
N VAL A 41 11.93 1.97 5.91
CA VAL A 41 13.15 1.48 5.26
C VAL A 41 13.64 2.46 4.20
N SER A 42 14.95 2.64 4.11
CA SER A 42 15.58 3.23 2.93
C SER A 42 15.86 2.09 1.94
N VAL A 43 15.14 2.07 0.82
CA VAL A 43 15.10 0.91 -0.09
C VAL A 43 16.44 0.70 -0.79
N ASN A 44 17.07 1.79 -1.26
CA ASN A 44 18.39 1.75 -1.87
C ASN A 44 19.22 2.99 -1.49
N PRO A 45 19.78 3.05 -0.27
CA PRO A 45 20.47 4.24 0.24
C PRO A 45 21.74 4.61 -0.54
N ALA A 46 22.26 3.71 -1.39
CA ALA A 46 23.43 3.99 -2.22
C ALA A 46 23.15 5.03 -3.32
N ILE A 47 21.90 5.08 -3.83
CA ILE A 47 21.52 5.96 -4.95
C ILE A 47 20.17 6.66 -4.76
N GLN A 48 19.43 6.34 -3.70
CA GLN A 48 18.15 6.95 -3.37
C GLN A 48 18.18 7.53 -1.95
N ASN A 49 17.43 8.61 -1.73
CA ASN A 49 17.26 9.25 -0.43
C ASN A 49 15.83 9.13 0.11
N ASN A 50 14.96 8.35 -0.56
CA ASN A 50 13.59 8.15 -0.12
C ASN A 50 13.50 7.16 1.05
N TRP A 51 12.43 7.32 1.82
CA TRP A 51 12.02 6.40 2.87
C TRP A 51 10.65 5.82 2.53
N CYS A 52 10.54 4.50 2.60
CA CYS A 52 9.26 3.80 2.50
C CYS A 52 8.77 3.45 3.91
N HIS A 53 7.63 4.01 4.29
CA HIS A 53 6.97 3.72 5.57
C HIS A 53 5.94 2.63 5.35
N LEU A 54 6.16 1.46 5.95
CA LEU A 54 5.30 0.29 5.80
C LEU A 54 4.31 0.22 6.95
N PHE A 55 3.03 0.11 6.62
CA PHE A 55 1.94 0.07 7.59
C PHE A 55 1.16 -1.24 7.50
N LEU A 56 0.70 -1.74 8.66
CA LEU A 56 -0.30 -2.80 8.73
C LEU A 56 -1.68 -2.16 8.90
N ALA A 57 -2.53 -2.34 7.89
CA ALA A 57 -3.94 -2.00 7.92
C ALA A 57 -4.76 -3.23 8.36
N THR A 58 -5.61 -3.07 9.38
CA THR A 58 -6.50 -4.12 9.90
C THR A 58 -7.93 -3.63 10.03
N GLY A 59 -8.89 -4.56 10.04
CA GLY A 59 -10.32 -4.24 10.00
C GLY A 59 -10.72 -3.55 8.69
N CYS A 60 -10.05 -3.91 7.60
CA CYS A 60 -10.32 -3.37 6.28
C CYS A 60 -11.71 -3.78 5.80
N ARG A 61 -12.48 -2.80 5.32
CA ARG A 61 -13.79 -3.02 4.72
C ARG A 61 -13.90 -2.22 3.44
N ARG A 62 -14.54 -2.77 2.42
CA ARG A 62 -14.83 -2.04 1.19
C ARG A 62 -15.83 -0.94 1.51
N VAL A 63 -15.47 0.30 1.21
CA VAL A 63 -16.31 1.49 1.46
C VAL A 63 -16.73 2.20 0.17
N GLY A 64 -16.13 1.84 -0.96
CA GLY A 64 -16.44 2.41 -2.25
C GLY A 64 -15.76 1.66 -3.39
N GLU A 65 -15.83 2.28 -4.57
CA GLU A 65 -15.06 1.89 -5.76
C GLU A 65 -13.67 2.55 -5.72
N GLN A 66 -12.75 2.08 -6.57
CA GLN A 66 -11.44 2.72 -6.76
C GLN A 66 -11.61 4.14 -7.31
N ALA A 67 -10.71 5.03 -6.91
CA ALA A 67 -10.62 6.42 -7.36
C ALA A 67 -9.19 6.70 -7.86
N LEU A 68 -8.77 5.94 -8.88
CA LEU A 68 -7.41 5.99 -9.45
C LEU A 68 -7.09 7.37 -10.06
N GLU A 69 -5.85 7.82 -9.89
CA GLU A 69 -5.39 9.11 -10.37
C GLU A 69 -4.39 9.01 -11.53
N GLY A 70 -4.44 10.01 -12.43
CA GLY A 70 -3.45 10.21 -13.48
C GLY A 70 -3.27 8.99 -14.40
N THR A 71 -2.14 8.30 -14.25
CA THR A 71 -1.72 7.17 -15.10
C THR A 71 -1.84 5.82 -14.41
N GLU A 72 -2.47 5.76 -13.24
CA GLU A 72 -2.66 4.52 -12.50
C GLU A 72 -3.58 3.55 -13.26
N SER A 73 -3.18 2.28 -13.27
CA SER A 73 -3.93 1.19 -13.88
C SER A 73 -3.81 -0.04 -12.96
N ILE A 74 -4.64 -0.06 -11.93
CA ILE A 74 -4.56 -1.00 -10.82
C ILE A 74 -5.78 -1.92 -10.81
N ASP A 75 -5.56 -3.23 -10.71
CA ASP A 75 -6.60 -4.23 -10.47
C ASP A 75 -6.43 -4.83 -9.06
N VAL A 76 -7.51 -4.87 -8.28
CA VAL A 76 -7.45 -5.29 -6.87
C VAL A 76 -7.55 -6.80 -6.76
N GLN A 77 -6.49 -7.42 -6.23
CA GLN A 77 -6.44 -8.86 -5.97
C GLN A 77 -6.49 -9.13 -4.47
N LEU A 78 -7.56 -9.80 -4.01
CA LEU A 78 -7.67 -10.26 -2.63
C LEU A 78 -7.03 -11.64 -2.51
N VAL A 79 -5.91 -11.70 -1.79
CA VAL A 79 -5.14 -12.92 -1.60
C VAL A 79 -5.29 -13.40 -0.15
N PRO A 80 -5.62 -14.69 0.08
CA PRO A 80 -5.54 -15.27 1.42
C PRO A 80 -4.13 -15.16 2.00
N LEU A 81 -4.01 -14.78 3.27
CA LEU A 81 -2.70 -14.60 3.91
C LEU A 81 -1.81 -15.86 3.82
N ALA A 82 -2.42 -17.05 3.82
CA ALA A 82 -1.71 -18.31 3.68
C ALA A 82 -0.96 -18.47 2.35
N ASP A 83 -1.41 -17.77 1.30
CA ASP A 83 -0.88 -17.90 -0.06
C ASP A 83 0.20 -16.85 -0.36
N VAL A 84 0.35 -15.82 0.49
CA VAL A 84 1.30 -14.71 0.27
C VAL A 84 2.75 -15.22 0.19
N ALA A 85 3.14 -16.17 1.04
CA ALA A 85 4.48 -16.73 1.02
C ALA A 85 4.80 -17.39 -0.34
N GLN A 86 3.83 -18.13 -0.89
CA GLN A 86 3.98 -18.75 -2.20
C GLN A 86 4.14 -17.71 -3.31
N LEU A 87 3.36 -16.63 -3.29
CA LEU A 87 3.48 -15.55 -4.28
C LEU A 87 4.89 -14.94 -4.28
N MET A 88 5.43 -14.67 -3.09
CA MET A 88 6.78 -14.13 -2.92
C MET A 88 7.86 -15.09 -3.45
N GLU A 89 7.70 -16.40 -3.24
CA GLU A 89 8.64 -17.42 -3.72
C GLU A 89 8.64 -17.56 -5.25
N THR A 90 7.47 -17.43 -5.87
CA THR A 90 7.32 -17.58 -7.32
C THR A 90 7.64 -16.30 -8.12
N GLY A 91 7.79 -15.16 -7.43
CA GLY A 91 8.07 -13.87 -8.07
C GLY A 91 6.93 -13.38 -8.95
N ALA A 92 5.69 -13.56 -8.48
CA ALA A 92 4.47 -13.16 -9.18
C ALA A 92 4.33 -11.63 -9.35
#